data_AF-A0A438K0K5-F1
#
_entry.id   AF-A0A438K0K5-F1
#
_cell.length_a   1.000
_cell.length_b   1.000
_cell.length_c   1.000
_cell.angle_alpha   90.00
_cell.angle_beta   90.00
_cell.angle_gamma   90.00
#
_symmetry.space_group_name_H-M   'P 1'
#
loop_
_entity.id
_entity.type
_entity.pdbx_description
1 polymer ?
#
loop_
_entity_poly.entity_id
_entity_poly.type
_entity_poly.pdbx_seq_one_letter_code
_entity_poly.pdbx_strand_id
1 'polypeptide(L)'
;MKQKIIVKVQMNCDKCRAKAMKIAAVEEGVISVAIEGAEKDRVVVIGDGVDSASLTHCLGKKLGYATIVSVEEVKEKPKPDPKPAPKTCCQSQQVLIASMGYADEPNCSIM
;
A
#
# COMPACT_ATOMS: atom_id res chain seq x y z
N MET A 1 -3.31 -18.42 3.30
CA MET A 1 -2.34 -18.20 4.40
C MET A 1 -1.95 -16.73 4.39
N LYS A 2 -1.95 -16.07 5.56
CA LYS A 2 -1.66 -14.64 5.64
C LYS A 2 -0.17 -14.38 5.45
N GLN A 3 0.17 -13.40 4.63
CA GLN A 3 1.53 -12.97 4.36
C GLN A 3 1.68 -11.48 4.69
N LYS A 4 2.85 -11.11 5.20
CA LYS A 4 3.31 -9.75 5.41
C LYS A 4 4.47 -9.49 4.45
N ILE A 5 4.27 -8.60 3.50
CA ILE A 5 5.25 -8.25 2.49
C ILE A 5 5.72 -6.82 2.75
N ILE A 6 7.03 -6.61 2.77
CA ILE A 6 7.64 -5.28 2.91
C ILE A 6 8.38 -4.97 1.61
N VAL A 7 7.92 -3.93 0.92
CA VAL A 7 8.53 -3.45 -0.32
C VAL A 7 9.12 -2.06 -0.07
N LYS A 8 10.40 -1.90 -0.34
CA LYS A 8 11.04 -0.57 -0.37
C LYS A 8 10.73 0.08 -1.72
N VAL A 9 10.19 1.27 -1.69
CA VAL A 9 9.88 2.06 -2.89
C VAL A 9 10.47 3.44 -2.70
N GLN A 10 11.16 3.95 -3.71
CA GLN A 10 11.68 5.32 -3.66
C GLN A 10 10.52 6.28 -3.93
N MET A 11 10.06 7.01 -2.91
CA MET A 11 8.92 7.92 -3.02
C MET A 11 9.20 9.28 -2.39
N ASN A 12 9.72 10.21 -3.21
CA ASN A 12 10.15 11.54 -2.76
C ASN A 12 9.00 12.56 -2.65
N CYS A 13 7.76 12.18 -2.96
CA CYS A 13 6.64 13.10 -3.07
C CYS A 13 5.34 12.56 -2.45
N ASP A 14 4.51 13.42 -1.86
CA ASP A 14 3.26 12.97 -1.21
C ASP A 14 2.23 12.41 -2.21
N LYS A 15 2.24 12.93 -3.44
CA LYS A 15 1.46 12.35 -4.56
C LYS A 15 1.93 10.92 -4.88
N CYS A 16 3.23 10.65 -4.77
CA CYS A 16 3.85 9.35 -5.01
C CYS A 16 3.40 8.35 -3.92
N ARG A 17 3.41 8.78 -2.65
CA ARG A 17 2.92 8.00 -1.50
C ARG A 17 1.45 7.62 -1.65
N ALA A 18 0.60 8.58 -2.00
CA ALA A 18 -0.82 8.33 -2.26
C ALA A 18 -1.04 7.36 -3.42
N LYS A 19 -0.26 7.46 -4.51
CA LYS A 19 -0.31 6.51 -5.63
C LYS A 19 0.15 5.10 -5.21
N ALA A 20 1.23 5.00 -4.43
CA ALA A 20 1.73 3.73 -3.90
C ALA A 20 0.67 3.01 -3.07
N MET A 21 0.02 3.74 -2.16
CA MET A 21 -1.02 3.19 -1.31
C MET A 21 -2.23 2.72 -2.13
N LYS A 22 -2.63 3.48 -3.16
CA LYS A 22 -3.72 3.08 -4.07
C LYS A 22 -3.39 1.81 -4.85
N ILE A 23 -2.19 1.71 -5.42
CA ILE A 23 -1.77 0.54 -6.20
C ILE A 23 -1.75 -0.70 -5.29
N ALA A 24 -1.12 -0.59 -4.12
CA ALA A 24 -1.06 -1.69 -3.17
C ALA A 24 -2.45 -2.09 -2.65
N ALA A 25 -3.39 -1.16 -2.49
CA ALA A 25 -4.75 -1.47 -2.02
C ALA A 25 -5.66 -2.09 -3.09
N VAL A 26 -5.32 -1.94 -4.38
CA VAL A 26 -6.08 -2.52 -5.50
C VAL A 26 -5.67 -3.96 -5.80
N GLU A 27 -4.49 -4.39 -5.35
CA GLU A 27 -3.99 -5.74 -5.57
C GLU A 27 -4.89 -6.80 -4.91
N GLU A 28 -5.10 -7.90 -5.63
CA GLU A 28 -5.94 -9.01 -5.18
C GLU A 28 -5.35 -9.65 -3.90
N GLY A 29 -6.21 -9.95 -2.93
CA GLY A 29 -5.81 -10.60 -1.68
C GLY A 29 -5.25 -9.65 -0.62
N VAL A 30 -5.15 -8.34 -0.89
CA VAL A 30 -4.69 -7.36 0.11
C VAL A 30 -5.78 -7.06 1.14
N ILE A 31 -5.40 -7.16 2.42
CA ILE A 31 -6.28 -6.90 3.58
C ILE A 31 -5.93 -5.57 4.22
N SER A 32 -4.64 -5.23 4.26
CA SER A 32 -4.17 -3.97 4.85
C SER A 32 -2.89 -3.49 4.17
N VAL A 33 -2.77 -2.17 4.05
CA VAL A 33 -1.60 -1.49 3.51
C VAL A 33 -1.20 -0.38 4.46
N ALA A 34 0.08 -0.30 4.77
CA ALA A 34 0.67 0.77 5.55
C ALA A 34 1.96 1.25 4.91
N ILE A 35 2.32 2.52 5.16
CA ILE A 35 3.63 3.06 4.81
C ILE A 35 4.42 3.24 6.10
N GLU A 36 5.60 2.63 6.16
CA GLU A 36 6.51 2.63 7.29
C GLU A 36 7.91 3.16 6.90
N GLY A 37 8.76 3.36 7.91
CA GLY A 37 10.10 3.91 7.78
C GLY A 37 10.15 5.41 8.09
N ALA A 38 11.28 5.88 8.63
CA ALA A 38 11.48 7.30 8.98
C ALA A 38 11.24 8.22 7.77
N GLU A 39 11.71 7.80 6.61
CA GLU A 39 11.60 8.50 5.34
C GLU A 39 10.29 8.17 4.58
N LYS A 40 9.46 7.27 5.11
CA LYS A 40 8.23 6.74 4.48
C LYS A 40 8.49 6.05 3.13
N ASP A 41 9.60 5.31 3.04
CA ASP A 41 10.02 4.59 1.82
C ASP A 41 9.61 3.10 1.80
N ARG A 42 8.90 2.60 2.81
CA ARG A 42 8.54 1.18 2.91
C ARG A 42 7.05 1.01 2.87
N VAL A 43 6.54 0.22 1.94
CA VAL A 43 5.15 -0.20 1.87
C VAL A 43 5.03 -1.57 2.51
N VAL A 44 4.24 -1.66 3.57
CA VAL A 44 3.92 -2.90 4.27
C VAL A 44 2.53 -3.34 3.84
N VAL A 45 2.46 -4.53 3.26
CA VAL A 45 1.22 -5.11 2.74
C VAL A 45 0.94 -6.39 3.52
N ILE A 46 -0.28 -6.50 4.04
CA ILE A 46 -0.77 -7.71 4.70
C ILE A 46 -1.93 -8.23 3.87
N GLY A 47 -1.86 -9.49 3.46
CA GLY A 47 -2.90 -10.10 2.66
C GLY A 47 -2.85 -11.62 2.64
N ASP A 48 -3.85 -12.24 2.03
CA ASP A 48 -3.92 -13.68 1.79
C ASP A 48 -3.85 -13.92 0.28
N GLY A 49 -2.84 -14.68 -0.17
CA GLY A 49 -2.65 -14.95 -1.60
C GLY A 49 -2.05 -13.77 -2.40
N VAL A 50 -1.45 -12.78 -1.73
CA VAL A 50 -0.81 -11.64 -2.41
C VAL A 50 0.45 -12.08 -3.16
N ASP A 51 0.52 -11.78 -4.45
CA ASP A 51 1.70 -12.04 -5.27
C ASP A 51 2.74 -10.92 -5.08
N SER A 52 3.78 -11.22 -4.30
CA SER A 52 4.83 -10.25 -3.97
C SER A 52 5.58 -9.71 -5.20
N ALA A 53 5.74 -10.53 -6.25
CA ALA A 53 6.44 -10.15 -7.48
C ALA A 53 5.60 -9.18 -8.32
N SER A 54 4.32 -9.48 -8.52
CA SER A 54 3.35 -8.65 -9.25
C SER A 54 3.12 -7.34 -8.53
N LEU A 55 2.96 -7.36 -7.21
CA LEU A 55 2.82 -6.13 -6.41
C LEU A 55 4.05 -5.23 -6.56
N THR A 56 5.26 -5.80 -6.48
CA THR A 56 6.51 -5.05 -6.66
C THR A 56 6.65 -4.54 -8.09
N HIS A 57 6.25 -5.33 -9.08
CA HIS A 57 6.26 -4.94 -10.49
C HIS A 57 5.29 -3.79 -10.77
N CYS A 58 4.07 -3.86 -10.25
CA CYS A 58 3.05 -2.81 -10.36
C CYS A 58 3.53 -1.49 -9.74
N LEU A 59 4.12 -1.56 -8.54
CA LEU A 59 4.72 -0.40 -7.88
C LEU A 59 5.89 0.17 -8.69
N GLY A 60 6.80 -0.68 -9.17
CA GLY A 60 7.95 -0.24 -9.95
C GLY A 60 7.54 0.41 -11.28
N LYS A 61 6.57 -0.17 -11.97
CA LYS A 61 6.07 0.36 -13.26
C LYS A 61 5.46 1.76 -13.13
N LYS A 62 4.87 2.10 -11.99
CA LYS A 62 4.14 3.36 -11.78
C LYS A 62 4.91 4.40 -10.96
N LEU A 63 5.86 3.97 -10.13
CA LEU A 63 6.59 4.83 -9.19
C LEU A 63 8.11 4.81 -9.40
N GLY A 64 8.63 3.89 -10.23
CA GLY A 64 10.04 3.75 -10.52
C GLY A 64 10.67 2.55 -9.84
N TYR A 65 11.53 2.77 -8.84
CA TYR A 65 12.26 1.69 -8.19
C TYR A 65 11.50 1.12 -7.00
N ALA A 66 11.16 -0.16 -7.08
CA ALA A 66 10.58 -0.96 -6.01
C ALA A 66 11.41 -2.24 -5.80
N THR A 67 11.66 -2.60 -4.54
CA THR A 67 12.46 -3.78 -4.18
C THR A 67 11.83 -4.49 -3.00
N ILE A 68 11.63 -5.80 -3.13
CA ILE A 68 11.15 -6.64 -2.03
C ILE A 68 12.25 -6.68 -0.96
N VAL A 69 11.91 -6.25 0.25
CA VAL A 69 12.82 -6.29 1.40
C VAL A 69 12.63 -7.59 2.16
N SER A 70 11.38 -7.97 2.42
CA SER A 70 11.06 -9.18 3.18
C SER A 70 9.65 -9.67 2.87
N VAL A 71 9.49 -10.99 2.88
CA VAL A 71 8.19 -11.67 2.82
C VAL A 71 8.14 -12.59 4.04
N GLU A 72 7.27 -12.28 4.98
CA GLU A 72 7.00 -13.10 6.15
C GLU A 72 5.65 -13.79 6.01
N GLU A 73 5.64 -15.12 6.13
CA GLU A 73 4.40 -15.86 6.31
C GLU A 73 3.91 -15.67 7.75
N VAL A 74 2.74 -15.04 7.90
CA VAL A 74 2.09 -14.89 9.20
C VAL A 74 1.38 -16.20 9.50
N LYS A 75 2.12 -17.16 10.06
CA LYS A 75 1.51 -18.31 10.76
C LYS A 75 0.74 -17.77 11.96
N GLU A 76 -0.57 -18.00 11.97
CA GLU A 76 -1.43 -17.64 13.10
C GLU A 76 -0.95 -18.37 14.37
N LYS A 77 -0.17 -17.67 15.20
CA LYS A 77 -0.24 -17.90 16.64
C LYS A 77 -1.57 -17.31 17.12
N PRO A 78 -2.33 -18.00 17.99
CA PRO A 78 -3.62 -17.50 18.47
C PRO A 78 -3.42 -16.12 19.10
N LYS A 79 -4.10 -15.11 18.56
CA LYS A 79 -4.07 -13.75 19.10
C LYS A 79 -5.02 -13.69 20.31
N PRO A 80 -4.59 -13.18 21.47
CA PRO A 80 -5.52 -12.68 22.48
C PRO A 80 -6.28 -11.45 21.95
N ASP A 81 -7.47 -11.29 22.51
CA ASP A 81 -8.58 -10.40 22.16
C ASP A 81 -8.28 -8.95 21.66
N PRO A 82 -9.23 -8.38 20.88
CA PRO A 82 -9.07 -7.09 20.21
C PRO A 82 -9.09 -5.93 21.19
N LYS A 83 -8.03 -5.10 21.18
CA LYS A 83 -8.07 -3.79 21.85
C LYS A 83 -8.95 -2.83 21.03
N PRO A 84 -9.95 -2.19 21.66
CA PRO A 84 -10.90 -1.31 21.01
C PRO A 84 -10.22 -0.02 20.55
N ALA A 85 -10.36 0.32 19.26
CA ALA A 85 -9.99 1.63 18.75
C ALA A 85 -10.94 2.70 19.33
N PRO A 86 -10.44 3.79 19.94
CA PRO A 86 -11.27 4.87 20.42
C PRO A 86 -11.86 5.62 19.23
N LYS A 87 -13.18 5.79 19.28
CA LYS A 87 -13.96 6.60 18.37
C LYS A 87 -13.81 8.06 18.82
N THR A 88 -13.28 8.93 17.97
CA THR A 88 -13.54 10.38 18.09
C THR A 88 -13.86 10.98 16.72
N CYS A 89 -15.17 11.11 16.54
CA CYS A 89 -15.94 12.25 16.02
C CYS A 89 -15.36 13.17 14.91
N CYS A 90 -16.08 13.16 13.77
CA CYS A 90 -16.36 14.26 12.82
C CYS A 90 -15.16 14.89 12.07
N GLN A 91 -15.09 14.84 10.74
CA GLN A 91 -16.10 15.44 9.85
C GLN A 91 -16.29 14.66 8.55
N SER A 92 -17.57 14.49 8.23
CA SER A 92 -18.19 14.44 6.91
C SER A 92 -17.27 14.58 5.70
N GLN A 93 -17.28 13.60 4.80
CA GLN A 93 -18.13 13.71 3.61
C GLN A 93 -18.18 12.37 2.86
N GLN A 94 -19.37 12.15 2.33
CA GLN A 94 -19.85 10.92 1.73
C GLN A 94 -19.07 10.51 0.48
N VAL A 95 -19.02 9.19 0.33
CA VAL A 95 -19.03 8.43 -0.91
C VAL A 95 -19.52 9.26 -2.10
N LEU A 96 -18.67 9.45 -3.10
CA LEU A 96 -19.13 9.60 -4.47
C LEU A 96 -18.15 8.88 -5.38
N ILE A 97 -18.56 7.67 -5.73
CA ILE A 97 -18.19 6.96 -6.95
C ILE A 97 -18.66 7.80 -8.15
N ALA A 98 -17.99 8.93 -8.39
CA ALA A 98 -18.07 9.60 -9.67
C ALA A 98 -17.00 8.98 -10.54
N SER A 99 -17.44 8.42 -11.66
CA SER A 99 -16.67 8.21 -12.87
C SER A 99 -15.94 9.50 -13.26
N MET A 100 -14.82 9.76 -12.62
CA MET A 100 -13.87 10.80 -12.99
C MET A 100 -12.72 10.08 -13.66
N GLY A 101 -12.83 9.99 -14.99
CA GLY A 101 -11.66 9.85 -15.82
C GLY A 101 -10.65 10.90 -15.36
N TYR A 102 -9.55 10.44 -14.78
CA TYR A 102 -8.36 11.26 -14.67
C TYR A 102 -7.44 10.80 -15.77
N ALA A 103 -7.35 11.71 -16.74
CA ALA A 103 -6.50 11.66 -17.89
C ALA A 103 -5.12 11.10 -17.54
N ASP A 104 -4.68 10.22 -18.43
CA ASP A 104 -3.30 10.15 -18.87
C ASP A 104 -2.70 11.57 -18.91
N GLU A 105 -1.57 11.80 -18.24
CA GLU A 105 -0.42 12.46 -18.86
C GLU A 105 0.76 12.58 -17.87
N PRO A 106 1.99 12.71 -18.41
CA PRO A 106 3.14 11.96 -17.98
C PRO A 106 4.14 12.92 -17.31
N ASN A 107 5.36 12.46 -17.07
CA ASN A 107 6.51 13.30 -16.73
C ASN A 107 6.59 13.69 -15.23
N CYS A 108 6.94 12.73 -14.38
CA CYS A 108 7.84 13.05 -13.27
C CYS A 108 9.26 12.90 -13.81
N SER A 109 9.84 14.02 -14.20
CA SER A 109 11.14 14.15 -14.83
C SER A 109 12.24 13.51 -13.97
N ILE A 110 13.06 12.71 -14.63
CA ILE A 110 14.41 12.34 -14.24
C ILE A 110 15.24 13.64 -14.11
N MET A 111 15.98 13.76 -13.00
CA MET A 111 17.17 14.60 -12.88
C MET A 111 18.37 13.67 -12.73
#